data_AF-A0A1F9ZFU7-F1
#
_entry.id   AF-A0A1F9ZFU7-F1
#
_cell.length_a   1.000
_cell.length_b   1.000
_cell.length_c   1.000
_cell.angle_alpha   90.00
_cell.angle_beta   90.00
_cell.angle_gamma   90.00
#
_symmetry.space_group_name_H-M   'P 1'
#
loop_
_entity.id
_entity.type
_entity.pdbx_description
1 polymer ?
#
loop_
_entity_poly.entity_id
_entity_poly.type
_entity_poly.pdbx_seq_one_letter_code
_entity_poly.pdbx_strand_id
1 'polypeptide(L)'
;MAGSMNEEQEKVIGLCKQFVLSMVHVEQGISAMQQKMPKEERRDCLKTVLQWVETAPEIPADSYTRELAREILGQLSATAVYDDYAGSTDSYIQ
;
A
#
# COMPACT_ATOMS: atom_id res chain seq x y z
N MET A 1 -32.57 3.22 -15.20
CA MET A 1 -31.64 3.18 -16.34
C MET A 1 -30.25 3.39 -15.79
N ALA A 2 -29.44 2.33 -15.68
CA ALA A 2 -28.03 2.49 -15.37
C ALA A 2 -27.37 3.11 -16.60
N GLY A 3 -26.87 4.34 -16.48
CA GLY A 3 -26.09 4.97 -17.55
C GLY A 3 -24.85 4.12 -17.80
N SER A 4 -24.57 3.77 -19.06
CA SER A 4 -23.34 3.04 -19.40
C SER A 4 -22.14 3.87 -18.95
N MET A 5 -21.29 3.27 -18.12
CA MET A 5 -20.06 3.89 -17.65
C MET A 5 -19.17 4.20 -18.85
N ASN A 6 -18.61 5.40 -18.93
CA ASN A 6 -17.74 5.75 -20.05
C ASN A 6 -16.34 5.12 -19.85
N GLU A 7 -15.56 5.03 -20.93
CA GLU A 7 -14.24 4.36 -20.91
C GLU A 7 -13.27 4.98 -19.89
N GLU A 8 -13.35 6.30 -19.67
CA GLU A 8 -12.51 7.01 -18.70
C GLU A 8 -12.85 6.61 -17.27
N GLN A 9 -14.14 6.50 -16.95
CA GLN A 9 -14.63 6.04 -15.65
C GLN A 9 -14.20 4.60 -15.38
N GLU A 10 -14.35 3.71 -16.36
CA GLU A 10 -13.91 2.31 -16.26
C GLU A 10 -12.41 2.21 -15.99
N LYS A 11 -11.61 3.02 -16.68
CA LYS A 11 -10.16 3.07 -16.50
C LYS A 11 -9.77 3.52 -15.10
N VAL A 12 -10.36 4.61 -14.59
CA VAL A 12 -10.08 5.12 -13.24
C VAL A 12 -10.47 4.10 -12.19
N ILE A 13 -11.65 3.48 -12.33
CA ILE A 13 -12.09 2.42 -11.41
C ILE A 13 -11.14 1.23 -11.45
N GLY A 14 -10.67 0.83 -12.63
CA GLY A 14 -9.66 -0.21 -12.81
C GLY A 14 -8.38 0.09 -12.05
N LEU A 15 -7.84 1.31 -12.19
CA LEU A 15 -6.64 1.75 -11.48
C LEU A 15 -6.83 1.74 -9.96
N CYS A 16 -7.97 2.24 -9.46
CA CYS A 16 -8.28 2.23 -8.02
C CYS A 16 -8.37 0.80 -7.47
N LYS A 17 -9.02 -0.13 -8.19
CA LYS A 17 -9.09 -1.54 -7.81
C LYS A 17 -7.71 -2.18 -7.78
N GLN A 18 -6.90 -1.93 -8.81
CA GLN A 18 -5.53 -2.44 -8.87
C GLN A 18 -4.66 -1.89 -7.74
N PHE A 19 -4.81 -0.62 -7.39
CA PHE A 19 -4.12 0.00 -6.27
C PHE A 19 -4.45 -0.71 -4.94
N VAL A 20 -5.74 -0.89 -4.62
CA VAL A 20 -6.16 -1.57 -3.38
C VAL A 20 -5.69 -3.03 -3.34
N LEU A 21 -5.82 -3.77 -4.45
CA LEU A 21 -5.31 -5.16 -4.53
C LEU A 21 -3.78 -5.23 -4.36
N SER A 22 -3.06 -4.26 -4.90
CA SER A 22 -1.61 -4.19 -4.73
C SER A 22 -1.22 -3.92 -3.29
N MET A 23 -1.99 -3.08 -2.56
CA MET A 23 -1.77 -2.86 -1.12
C MET A 23 -1.94 -4.15 -0.32
N VAL A 24 -2.97 -4.96 -0.63
CA VAL A 24 -3.18 -6.27 0.03
C VAL A 24 -1.99 -7.21 -0.21
N HIS A 25 -1.46 -7.26 -1.44
CA HIS A 25 -0.29 -8.09 -1.73
C HIS A 25 0.98 -7.60 -1.02
N VAL A 26 1.16 -6.28 -0.90
CA VAL A 26 2.27 -5.69 -0.14
C VAL A 26 2.15 -6.07 1.34
N GLU A 27 0.96 -5.93 1.94
CA GLU A 27 0.69 -6.33 3.33
C GLU A 27 1.04 -7.81 3.56
N GLN A 28 0.55 -8.71 2.70
CA GLN A 28 0.87 -10.14 2.78
C GLN A 28 2.37 -10.41 2.64
N GLY A 29 3.05 -9.69 1.73
CA GLY A 29 4.49 -9.77 1.56
C GLY A 29 5.25 -9.37 2.82
N ILE A 30 4.85 -8.27 3.47
CA ILE A 30 5.44 -7.80 4.72
C ILE A 30 5.22 -8.81 5.85
N SER A 31 4.01 -9.34 6.01
CA SER A 31 3.72 -10.37 7.01
C SER A 31 4.52 -11.65 6.76
N ALA A 32 4.66 -12.08 5.49
CA ALA A 32 5.47 -13.23 5.14
C ALA A 32 6.97 -13.01 5.45
N MET A 33 7.50 -11.80 5.27
CA MET A 33 8.88 -11.49 5.66
C MET A 33 9.11 -11.74 7.15
N GLN A 34 8.13 -11.44 8.02
CA GLN A 34 8.26 -11.68 9.45
C GLN A 34 8.48 -13.14 9.83
N GLN A 35 7.85 -14.05 9.10
CA GLN A 35 7.97 -15.49 9.32
C GLN A 35 9.24 -16.08 8.71
N LYS A 36 9.75 -15.46 7.62
CA LYS A 36 10.78 -16.05 6.77
C LYS A 36 12.17 -15.43 6.92
N MET A 37 12.27 -14.23 7.50
CA MET A 37 13.52 -13.46 7.54
C MET A 37 13.86 -13.00 8.97
N PRO A 38 15.16 -12.95 9.33
CA PRO A 38 15.64 -12.31 10.56
C PRO A 38 15.26 -10.83 10.63
N LYS A 39 15.12 -10.31 11.85
CA LYS A 39 14.70 -8.92 12.11
C LYS A 39 15.53 -7.87 11.36
N GLU A 40 16.84 -8.06 11.26
CA GLU A 40 17.74 -7.11 10.60
C GLU A 40 17.51 -7.05 9.09
N GLU A 41 17.40 -8.21 8.43
CA GLU A 41 17.10 -8.30 6.99
C GLU A 41 15.75 -7.66 6.65
N ARG A 42 14.73 -7.87 7.50
CA ARG A 42 13.42 -7.21 7.34
C ARG A 42 13.52 -5.70 7.43
N ARG A 43 14.26 -5.19 8.42
CA ARG A 43 14.46 -3.76 8.60
C ARG A 43 15.16 -3.15 7.38
N ASP A 44 16.18 -3.82 6.87
CA ASP A 44 16.95 -3.32 5.74
C ASP A 44 16.14 -3.37 4.43
N CYS A 45 15.30 -4.38 4.24
CA CYS A 45 14.33 -4.45 3.14
C CYS A 45 13.34 -3.26 3.19
N LEU A 46 12.69 -3.03 4.33
CA LEU A 46 11.73 -1.93 4.48
C LEU A 46 12.40 -0.56 4.33
N LYS A 47 13.62 -0.39 4.86
CA LYS A 47 14.41 0.84 4.68
C LYS A 47 14.70 1.09 3.20
N THR A 48 15.05 0.06 2.45
CA THR A 48 15.30 0.16 1.00
C THR A 48 14.06 0.65 0.25
N VAL A 49 12.88 0.11 0.57
CA VAL A 49 11.62 0.54 -0.03
C VAL A 49 11.31 2.00 0.30
N LEU A 50 11.40 2.41 1.56
CA LEU A 50 11.14 3.80 1.96
C LEU A 50 12.15 4.78 1.36
N GLN A 51 13.43 4.38 1.26
CA GLN A 51 14.45 5.19 0.60
C GLN A 51 14.19 5.32 -0.91
N TRP A 52 13.72 4.25 -1.57
CA TRP A 52 13.30 4.34 -2.96
C TRP A 52 12.16 5.35 -3.14
N VAL A 53 11.11 5.31 -2.31
CA VAL A 53 10.00 6.30 -2.39
C VAL A 53 10.51 7.74 -2.28
N GLU A 54 11.47 7.98 -1.39
CA GLU A 54 12.04 9.30 -1.16
C GLU A 54 12.94 9.79 -2.31
N THR A 55 13.56 8.88 -3.06
CA THR A 55 14.60 9.23 -4.04
C THR A 55 14.24 8.91 -5.48
N ALA A 56 13.11 8.23 -5.72
CA ALA A 56 12.67 7.79 -7.04
C ALA A 56 12.47 8.98 -7.98
N PRO A 57 13.27 9.11 -9.06
CA PRO A 57 13.17 10.23 -10.00
C PRO A 57 11.85 10.26 -10.78
N GLU A 58 11.18 9.11 -10.89
CA GLU A 58 9.87 8.97 -11.53
C GLU A 58 8.70 9.51 -10.69
N ILE A 59 8.92 9.79 -9.39
CA ILE A 59 7.94 10.40 -8.50
C ILE A 59 8.32 11.87 -8.33
N PRO A 60 7.47 12.86 -8.63
CA PRO A 60 7.81 14.26 -8.39
C PRO A 60 8.12 14.50 -6.91
N ALA A 61 9.20 15.24 -6.64
CA ALA A 61 9.73 15.45 -5.29
C ALA A 61 8.70 16.03 -4.31
N ASP A 62 7.93 17.02 -4.77
CA ASP A 62 6.93 17.74 -3.95
C ASP A 62 5.51 17.22 -4.17
N SER A 63 5.35 16.00 -4.69
CA SER A 63 4.01 15.44 -4.91
C SER A 63 3.39 14.94 -3.62
N TYR A 64 2.15 15.31 -3.37
CA TYR A 64 1.32 14.75 -2.30
C TYR A 64 1.30 13.22 -2.32
N THR A 65 1.28 12.61 -3.51
CA THR A 65 1.31 11.15 -3.69
C THR A 65 2.57 10.51 -3.09
N ARG A 66 3.72 11.19 -3.15
CA ARG A 66 4.96 10.68 -2.54
C ARG A 66 4.83 10.59 -1.03
N GLU A 67 4.34 11.66 -0.40
CA GLU A 67 4.11 11.71 1.04
C GLU A 67 3.12 10.63 1.48
N LEU A 68 1.99 10.52 0.76
CA LEU A 68 0.97 9.52 1.03
C LEU A 68 1.49 8.09 0.86
N ALA A 69 2.27 7.81 -0.19
CA ALA A 69 2.88 6.49 -0.40
C ALA A 69 3.82 6.11 0.75
N ARG A 70 4.63 7.05 1.21
CA ARG A 70 5.53 6.87 2.36
C ARG A 70 4.75 6.53 3.63
N GLU A 71 3.65 7.23 3.87
CA GLU A 71 2.78 6.99 5.04
C GLU A 71 2.10 5.62 5.00
N ILE A 72 1.49 5.26 3.86
CA ILE A 72 0.82 3.97 3.69
C ILE A 72 1.82 2.82 3.89
N LEU A 73 2.99 2.88 3.26
CA LEU A 73 4.01 1.85 3.40
C LEU A 73 4.56 1.76 4.83
N GLY A 74 4.71 2.91 5.51
CA GLY A 74 5.06 2.95 6.93
C GLY A 74 4.01 2.28 7.82
N GLN A 75 2.72 2.53 7.56
CA GLN A 75 1.61 1.92 8.29
C GLN A 75 1.53 0.42 8.05
N LEU A 76 1.58 -0.06 6.80
CA LEU A 76 1.59 -1.49 6.46
C LEU A 76 2.80 -2.22 7.08
N SER A 77 3.93 -1.54 7.20
CA SER A 77 5.11 -2.08 7.89
C SER A 77 4.89 -2.22 9.40
N ALA A 78 4.12 -1.30 9.99
CA ALA A 78 3.77 -1.32 11.40
C ALA A 78 2.68 -2.35 11.71
N THR A 79 1.68 -2.56 10.84
CA THR A 79 0.63 -3.56 11.06
C THR A 79 1.19 -4.96 11.20
N ALA A 80 2.24 -5.29 10.45
CA ALA A 80 2.92 -6.57 10.64
C ALA A 80 3.49 -6.72 12.06
N VAL A 81 3.93 -5.64 12.73
CA VAL A 81 4.46 -5.70 14.10
C VAL A 81 3.35 -5.85 15.15
N TYR A 82 2.12 -5.46 14.82
CA TYR A 82 0.95 -5.56 15.68
C TYR A 82 -0.01 -6.62 15.11
N ASP A 83 0.20 -7.88 15.48
CA ASP A 83 -0.61 -9.07 15.09
C ASP A 83 -2.14 -8.94 15.34
N ASP A 84 -2.60 -7.88 16.01
CA ASP A 84 -3.96 -7.75 16.56
C ASP A 84 -4.94 -6.90 15.71
N TYR A 85 -4.57 -6.45 14.50
CA TYR A 85 -5.52 -5.67 13.68
C TYR A 85 -6.55 -6.57 12.95
N ALA A 86 -7.76 -6.68 13.51
CA ALA A 86 -8.84 -7.53 12.98
C ALA A 86 -9.73 -6.87 11.89
N GLY A 87 -9.34 -5.70 11.37
CA GLY A 87 -10.14 -4.92 10.43
C GLY A 87 -11.28 -4.14 11.10
N SER A 88 -11.75 -3.09 10.43
CA SER A 88 -12.93 -2.32 10.86
C SER A 88 -14.18 -2.89 10.19
N THR A 89 -15.21 -3.24 10.96
CA THR A 89 -16.54 -3.62 10.45
C THR A 89 -17.41 -2.38 10.21
N ASP A 90 -16.85 -1.33 9.60
CA ASP A 90 -17.57 -0.09 9.37
C ASP A 90 -18.65 -0.29 8.29
N SER A 91 -19.92 -0.15 8.69
CA SER A 91 -21.09 -0.31 7.83
C SER A 91 -21.21 0.77 6.74
N TYR A 92 -20.44 1.86 6.83
CA TYR A 92 -20.41 2.90 5.79
C TYR A 92 -19.53 2.55 4.57
N ILE A 93 -18.78 1.45 4.62
CA ILE A 93 -17.90 0.98 3.55
C ILE A 93 -18.53 -0.18 2.73
N GLN A 94 -19.78 -0.57 3.03
CA GLN A 94 -20.50 -1.64 2.31
C GLN A 94 -21.14 -1.19 0.99
#